data_AF-A0A1Q3K0L5-F1
#
_entry.id   AF-A0A1Q3K0L5-F1
#
_cell.length_a   1.000
_cell.length_b   1.000
_cell.length_c   1.000
_cell.angle_alpha   90.00
_cell.angle_beta   90.00
_cell.angle_gamma   90.00
#
_symmetry.space_group_name_H-M   'P 1'
#
loop_
_entity.id
_entity.type
_entity.pdbx_description
1 polymer ?
#
loop_
_entity_poly.entity_id
_entity_poly.type
_entity_poly.pdbx_seq_one_letter_code
_entity_poly.pdbx_strand_id
1 'polypeptide(L)'
;MISPAEIKKQALKWWKPLLQSFIREDLFFPKSIDRIGKVKSTHVTARFELLQQEIEELYRCSKNQTGKGYQVQTAGRNFRRTGSHELPDAVVFETIEDYIAFTGCKKEWNIFLTNYNIIKNSIPSLHDWTLQNCL
;
A
#
# COMPACT_ATOMS: atom_id res chain seq x y z
N MET A 1 -16.56 -0.29 1.13
CA MET A 1 -15.27 0.44 1.16
C MET A 1 -14.22 -0.48 0.57
N ILE A 2 -12.99 -0.05 0.25
CA ILE A 2 -11.95 -1.04 -0.09
C ILE A 2 -11.57 -1.80 1.19
N SER A 3 -11.47 -3.12 1.10
CA SER A 3 -11.00 -3.97 2.21
C SER A 3 -9.47 -3.96 2.31
N PRO A 4 -8.88 -4.28 3.47
CA PRO A 4 -7.43 -4.50 3.59
C PRO A 4 -6.89 -5.54 2.60
N ALA A 5 -7.68 -6.56 2.28
CA ALA A 5 -7.33 -7.58 1.28
C ALA A 5 -7.21 -6.99 -0.14
N GLU A 6 -8.12 -6.09 -0.51
CA GLU A 6 -8.05 -5.39 -1.80
C GLU A 6 -6.90 -4.37 -1.85
N ILE A 7 -6.62 -3.68 -0.74
CA ILE A 7 -5.42 -2.82 -0.59
C ILE A 7 -4.17 -3.67 -0.83
N LYS A 8 -4.08 -4.85 -0.21
CA LYS A 8 -2.97 -5.78 -0.40
C LYS A 8 -2.86 -6.24 -1.85
N LYS A 9 -3.96 -6.58 -2.50
CA LYS A 9 -3.98 -6.97 -3.93
C LYS A 9 -3.49 -5.85 -4.84
N GLN A 10 -3.84 -4.60 -4.54
CA GLN A 10 -3.37 -3.45 -5.30
C GLN A 10 -1.89 -3.15 -5.02
N ALA A 11 -1.48 -3.20 -3.76
CA ALA A 11 -0.10 -3.04 -3.33
C ALA A 11 0.83 -4.07 -4.01
N LEU A 12 0.43 -5.34 -4.11
CA LEU A 12 1.22 -6.38 -4.78
C LEU A 12 1.53 -6.09 -6.26
N LYS A 13 0.71 -5.28 -6.95
CA LYS A 13 1.01 -4.85 -8.33
C LYS A 13 2.24 -3.95 -8.41
N TRP A 14 2.62 -3.33 -7.30
CA TRP A 14 3.80 -2.48 -7.19
C TRP A 14 5.08 -3.26 -6.94
N TRP A 15 5.01 -4.59 -6.77
CA TRP A 15 6.20 -5.41 -6.51
C TRP A 15 7.26 -5.26 -7.59
N LYS A 16 6.94 -5.55 -8.86
CA LYS A 16 7.89 -5.38 -9.97
C LYS A 16 8.40 -3.92 -10.09
N PRO A 17 7.53 -2.89 -10.11
CA PRO A 17 7.98 -1.49 -10.11
C PRO A 17 8.90 -1.12 -8.94
N LEU A 18 8.66 -1.66 -7.74
CA LEU A 18 9.53 -1.44 -6.57
C LEU A 18 10.93 -1.99 -6.82
N LEU A 19 11.03 -3.24 -7.29
CA LEU A 19 12.34 -3.86 -7.57
C LEU A 19 13.12 -3.07 -8.63
N GLN A 20 12.43 -2.62 -9.68
CA GLN A 20 13.04 -1.80 -10.73
C GLN A 20 13.53 -0.44 -10.21
N SER A 21 12.74 0.19 -9.34
CA SER A 21 13.11 1.48 -8.74
C SER A 21 14.30 1.32 -7.79
N PHE A 22 14.37 0.21 -7.05
CA PHE A 22 15.52 -0.10 -6.20
C PHE A 22 16.81 -0.28 -7.02
N ILE A 23 16.74 -0.99 -8.16
CA ILE A 23 17.89 -1.19 -9.06
C ILE A 23 18.39 0.15 -9.62
N ARG A 24 17.46 1.07 -9.93
CA ARG A 24 17.77 2.40 -10.43
C ARG A 24 18.22 3.39 -9.35
N GLU A 25 18.16 3.00 -8.09
CA GLU A 25 18.38 3.88 -6.94
C GLU A 25 17.37 5.05 -6.88
N ASP A 26 16.16 4.84 -7.42
CA ASP A 26 15.07 5.80 -7.43
C ASP A 26 14.20 5.72 -6.17
N LEU A 27 13.68 6.87 -5.73
CA LEU A 27 12.70 6.93 -4.64
C LEU A 27 11.34 6.37 -5.12
N PHE A 28 10.94 5.23 -4.55
CA PHE A 28 9.64 4.61 -4.87
C PHE A 28 8.53 4.99 -3.90
N PHE A 29 8.86 5.21 -2.63
CA PHE A 29 7.91 5.62 -1.57
C PHE A 29 8.13 7.09 -1.18
N PRO A 30 7.08 7.81 -0.74
CA PRO A 30 5.76 7.31 -0.35
C PRO A 30 4.84 6.94 -1.52
N LYS A 31 3.92 5.98 -1.31
CA LYS A 31 2.89 5.57 -2.29
C LYS A 31 1.51 5.53 -1.66
N SER A 32 0.53 6.11 -2.36
CA SER A 32 -0.86 6.09 -1.93
C SER A 32 -1.74 5.19 -2.80
N ILE A 33 -2.78 4.63 -2.18
CA ILE A 33 -3.96 4.12 -2.86
C ILE A 33 -5.09 5.10 -2.54
N ASP A 34 -5.47 5.89 -3.53
CA ASP A 34 -6.52 6.90 -3.39
C ASP A 34 -7.91 6.30 -3.62
N ARG A 35 -8.94 7.06 -3.23
CA ARG A 35 -10.36 6.75 -3.48
C ARG A 35 -10.86 5.47 -2.80
N ILE A 36 -10.35 5.19 -1.61
CA ILE A 36 -10.75 4.00 -0.82
C ILE A 36 -12.18 4.13 -0.26
N GLY A 37 -12.65 5.37 -0.07
CA GLY A 37 -13.97 5.72 0.47
C GLY A 37 -15.04 6.04 -0.58
N LYS A 38 -15.13 5.29 -1.70
CA LYS A 38 -16.26 5.43 -2.65
C LYS A 38 -17.56 4.87 -2.06
N VAL A 39 -18.09 5.53 -1.03
CA VAL A 39 -19.45 5.27 -0.55
C VAL A 39 -20.41 6.01 -1.49
N LYS A 40 -21.05 5.29 -2.43
CA LYS A 40 -22.16 5.88 -3.19
C LYS A 40 -23.31 6.15 -2.22
N SER A 41 -23.96 7.30 -2.34
CA SER A 41 -25.07 7.77 -1.49
C SER A 41 -26.22 6.75 -1.37
N THR A 42 -26.39 5.87 -2.35
CA THR A 42 -27.38 4.78 -2.35
C THR A 42 -27.06 3.62 -1.38
N HIS A 43 -25.84 3.51 -0.86
CA HIS A 43 -25.43 2.45 0.08
C HIS A 43 -25.49 2.87 1.56
N VAL A 44 -25.65 4.16 1.85
CA VAL A 44 -25.53 4.72 3.21
C VAL A 44 -26.69 4.29 4.12
N THR A 45 -27.91 4.14 3.59
CA THR A 45 -29.11 3.86 4.40
C THR A 45 -29.36 2.39 4.70
N ALA A 46 -28.78 1.46 3.92
CA ALA A 46 -29.04 0.01 4.06
C ALA A 46 -27.86 -0.79 4.61
N ARG A 47 -26.65 -0.20 4.70
CA ARG A 47 -25.41 -0.91 5.05
C ARG A 47 -24.48 -0.09 5.95
N PHE A 48 -25.04 0.74 6.82
CA PHE A 48 -24.25 1.60 7.72
C PHE A 48 -23.39 0.77 8.69
N GLU A 49 -23.95 -0.29 9.27
CA GLU A 49 -23.22 -1.19 10.19
C GLU A 49 -22.05 -1.91 9.49
N LEU A 50 -22.27 -2.42 8.26
CA LEU A 50 -21.21 -3.02 7.45
C LEU A 50 -20.12 -2.01 7.10
N LEU A 51 -20.50 -0.76 6.80
CA LEU A 51 -19.54 0.30 6.52
C LEU A 51 -18.70 0.63 7.77
N GLN A 52 -19.29 0.67 8.95
CA GLN A 52 -18.55 0.85 10.21
C GLN A 52 -17.57 -0.29 10.46
N GLN A 53 -18.00 -1.55 10.28
CA GLN A 53 -17.12 -2.71 10.42
C GLN A 53 -15.94 -2.67 9.46
N GLU A 54 -16.16 -2.33 8.18
CA GLU A 54 -15.09 -2.16 7.19
C GLU A 54 -14.12 -1.04 7.58
N ILE A 55 -14.61 0.06 8.15
CA ILE A 55 -13.77 1.17 8.63
C ILE A 55 -12.93 0.73 9.82
N GLU A 56 -13.54 0.06 10.80
CA GLU A 56 -12.83 -0.47 11.96
C GLU A 56 -11.74 -1.47 11.55
N GLU A 57 -12.05 -2.37 10.62
CA GLU A 57 -11.08 -3.34 10.09
C GLU A 57 -9.91 -2.63 9.37
N LEU A 58 -10.22 -1.61 8.57
CA LEU A 58 -9.21 -0.79 7.89
C LEU A 58 -8.25 -0.13 8.89
N TYR A 59 -8.75 0.46 9.97
CA TYR A 59 -7.93 1.09 11.00
C TYR A 59 -7.18 0.06 11.84
N ARG A 60 -7.78 -1.09 12.15
CA ARG A 60 -7.13 -2.18 12.90
C ARG A 60 -5.90 -2.73 12.19
N CYS A 61 -5.93 -2.78 10.86
CA CYS A 61 -4.78 -3.20 10.04
C CYS A 61 -3.81 -2.06 9.69
N SER A 62 -4.09 -0.82 10.13
CA SER A 62 -3.25 0.33 9.83
C SER A 62 -2.02 0.43 10.76
N LYS A 63 -1.00 1.13 10.29
CA LYS A 63 0.26 1.42 11.00
C LYS A 63 0.04 2.02 12.39
N ASN A 64 -1.01 2.81 12.57
CA ASN A 64 -1.35 3.39 13.88
C ASN A 64 -1.66 2.32 14.95
N GLN A 65 -2.13 1.15 14.55
CA GLN A 65 -2.51 0.06 15.45
C GLN A 65 -1.48 -1.08 15.45
N THR A 66 -0.92 -1.41 14.28
CA THR A 66 0.04 -2.52 14.12
C THR A 66 1.50 -2.10 14.28
N GLY A 67 1.78 -0.79 14.28
CA GLY A 67 3.12 -0.21 14.26
C GLY A 67 3.83 -0.28 12.89
N LYS A 68 3.25 -0.96 11.89
CA LYS A 68 3.83 -1.16 10.54
C LYS A 68 2.75 -1.30 9.48
N GLY A 69 3.00 -0.80 8.28
CA GLY A 69 2.06 -0.93 7.15
C GLY A 69 1.56 0.42 6.67
N TYR A 70 0.31 0.48 6.20
CA TYR A 70 -0.22 1.73 5.67
C TYR A 70 -0.79 2.65 6.75
N GLN A 71 -0.69 3.96 6.53
CA GLN A 71 -1.44 4.97 7.26
C GLN A 71 -2.75 5.28 6.51
N VAL A 72 -3.84 5.48 7.24
CA VAL A 72 -5.12 5.92 6.65
C VAL A 72 -5.14 7.45 6.66
N GLN A 73 -5.31 8.07 5.49
CA GLN A 73 -5.58 9.50 5.36
C GLN A 73 -7.08 9.73 5.27
N THR A 74 -7.59 10.65 6.08
CA THR A 74 -8.99 11.06 6.06
C THR A 74 -9.16 12.33 5.22
N ALA A 75 -10.31 12.44 4.55
CA ALA A 75 -10.76 13.69 3.98
C ALA A 75 -12.10 14.07 4.60
N GLY A 76 -12.23 15.33 5.03
CA GLY A 76 -13.51 15.86 5.51
C GLY A 76 -14.51 15.91 4.36
N ARG A 77 -15.58 15.11 4.45
CA ARG A 77 -16.71 15.18 3.51
C ARG A 77 -17.93 15.78 4.21
N ASN A 78 -18.41 16.89 3.66
CA ASN A 78 -19.65 17.53 4.10
C ASN A 78 -20.85 16.77 3.53
N PHE A 79 -21.58 16.05 4.38
CA PHE A 79 -22.84 15.44 4.03
C PHE A 79 -24.00 16.39 4.37
N ARG A 80 -24.79 16.74 3.34
CA ARG A 80 -25.87 17.74 3.40
C ARG A 80 -26.93 17.50 4.49
N ARG A 81 -27.03 16.27 5.03
CA ARG A 81 -28.00 15.87 6.06
C ARG A 81 -27.41 15.55 7.44
N THR A 82 -26.12 15.24 7.55
CA THR A 82 -25.51 14.73 8.80
C THR A 82 -24.27 15.49 9.25
N GLY A 83 -23.83 16.52 8.50
CA GLY A 83 -22.66 17.34 8.85
C GLY A 83 -21.36 16.87 8.20
N SER A 84 -20.23 17.40 8.67
CA SER A 84 -18.90 16.99 8.21
C SER A 84 -18.51 15.67 8.88
N HIS A 85 -18.16 14.66 8.07
CA HIS A 85 -17.59 13.42 8.56
C HIS A 85 -16.20 13.25 7.94
N GLU A 86 -15.22 12.96 8.79
CA GLU A 86 -13.92 12.47 8.32
C GLU A 86 -14.07 11.02 7.89
N LEU A 87 -13.89 10.78 6.59
CA LEU A 87 -13.92 9.44 6.02
C LEU A 87 -12.54 9.09 5.48
N PRO A 88 -12.13 7.82 5.56
CA PRO A 88 -10.95 7.33 4.87
C PRO A 88 -11.01 7.66 3.37
N ASP A 89 -10.01 8.39 2.87
CA ASP A 89 -9.94 8.83 1.48
C ASP A 89 -8.77 8.19 0.73
N ALA A 90 -7.64 8.00 1.41
CA ALA A 90 -6.50 7.27 0.90
C ALA A 90 -5.84 6.41 1.98
N VAL A 91 -5.04 5.42 1.54
CA VAL A 91 -4.03 4.78 2.38
C VAL A 91 -2.65 5.05 1.82
N VAL A 92 -1.68 5.29 2.68
CA VAL A 92 -0.31 5.66 2.29
C VAL A 92 0.69 4.71 2.94
N PHE A 93 1.58 4.16 2.12
CA PHE A 93 2.79 3.50 2.56
C PHE A 93 3.90 4.55 2.58
N GLU A 94 4.41 4.87 3.75
CA GLU A 94 5.46 5.88 3.93
C GLU A 94 6.83 5.34 3.53
N THR A 95 7.12 4.07 3.88
CA THR A 95 8.41 3.44 3.63
C THR A 95 8.32 2.08 2.94
N ILE A 96 9.47 1.60 2.45
CA ILE A 96 9.61 0.25 1.89
C ILE A 96 9.30 -0.80 2.95
N GLU A 97 9.75 -0.60 4.18
CA GLU A 97 9.54 -1.54 5.30
C GLU A 97 8.06 -1.70 5.63
N ASP A 98 7.31 -0.60 5.63
CA ASP A 98 5.87 -0.60 5.82
C ASP A 98 5.16 -1.42 4.74
N TYR A 99 5.52 -1.16 3.49
CA TYR A 99 4.97 -1.90 2.35
C TYR A 99 5.30 -3.40 2.39
N ILE A 100 6.55 -3.76 2.71
CA ILE A 100 6.98 -5.17 2.80
C ILE A 100 6.28 -5.88 3.95
N ALA A 101 6.18 -5.22 5.11
CA ALA A 101 5.51 -5.77 6.28
C ALA A 101 4.03 -6.07 5.98
N PHE A 102 3.36 -5.16 5.27
CA PHE A 102 1.96 -5.31 4.92
C PHE A 102 1.70 -6.35 3.81
N THR A 103 2.53 -6.36 2.76
CA THR A 103 2.40 -7.34 1.66
C THR A 103 2.82 -8.75 2.08
N GLY A 104 3.69 -8.87 3.09
CA GLY A 104 4.24 -10.14 3.56
C GLY A 104 5.43 -10.63 2.74
N CYS A 105 5.98 -9.79 1.84
CA CYS A 105 7.06 -10.14 0.91
C CYS A 105 8.47 -10.02 1.52
N LYS A 106 8.60 -10.14 2.84
CA LYS A 106 9.87 -9.91 3.55
C LYS A 106 10.96 -10.91 3.14
N LYS A 107 10.57 -12.16 2.93
CA LYS A 107 11.51 -13.22 2.52
C LYS A 107 12.03 -12.97 1.12
N GLU A 108 11.12 -12.68 0.19
CA GLU A 108 11.39 -12.37 -1.21
C GLU A 108 12.27 -11.13 -1.33
N TRP A 109 11.98 -10.09 -0.54
CA TRP A 109 12.80 -8.88 -0.48
C TRP A 109 14.24 -9.16 -0.06
N ASN A 110 14.44 -9.94 1.00
CA ASN A 110 15.79 -10.28 1.47
C ASN A 110 16.57 -11.08 0.42
N ILE A 111 15.92 -12.06 -0.22
CA ILE A 111 16.53 -12.85 -1.31
C ILE A 111 16.93 -11.94 -2.47
N PHE A 112 16.04 -11.03 -2.87
CA PHE A 112 16.31 -10.06 -3.92
C PHE A 112 17.53 -9.18 -3.60
N LEU A 113 17.60 -8.61 -2.38
CA LEU A 113 18.73 -7.79 -1.96
C LEU A 113 20.06 -8.56 -1.99
N THR A 114 20.06 -9.80 -1.49
CA THR A 114 21.26 -10.65 -1.52
C THR A 114 21.72 -10.89 -2.96
N ASN A 115 20.80 -11.30 -3.84
CA ASN A 115 21.12 -11.61 -5.23
C ASN A 115 21.58 -10.37 -6.00
N TYR A 116 20.87 -9.25 -5.84
CA TYR A 116 21.22 -7.99 -6.50
C TYR A 116 22.60 -7.49 -6.08
N ASN A 117 22.94 -7.56 -4.78
CA ASN A 117 24.27 -7.17 -4.31
C ASN A 117 25.39 -8.06 -4.88
N ILE A 118 25.15 -9.37 -5.03
CA ILE A 118 26.12 -10.27 -5.69
C ILE A 118 26.31 -9.87 -7.15
N ILE A 119 25.22 -9.60 -7.89
CA ILE A 119 25.30 -9.21 -9.30
C ILE A 119 26.02 -7.85 -9.44
N LYS A 120 25.63 -6.85 -8.63
CA LYS A 120 26.22 -5.51 -8.65
C LYS A 120 27.73 -5.53 -8.38
N ASN A 121 28.18 -6.37 -7.45
CA ASN A 121 29.59 -6.42 -7.06
C ASN A 121 30.45 -7.33 -7.96
N SER A 122 29.89 -8.46 -8.42
CA SER A 122 30.65 -9.47 -9.17
C SER A 122 30.56 -9.27 -10.68
N ILE A 123 29.42 -8.77 -11.19
CA ILE A 123 29.16 -8.65 -12.64
C ILE A 123 28.38 -7.35 -12.95
N PRO A 124 29.02 -6.17 -12.83
CA PRO A 124 28.35 -4.88 -13.05
C PRO A 124 27.72 -4.73 -14.45
N SER A 125 28.25 -5.44 -15.46
CA SER A 125 27.72 -5.42 -16.83
C SER A 125 26.30 -5.98 -16.97
N LEU A 126 25.81 -6.73 -15.96
CA LEU A 126 24.45 -7.27 -15.95
C LEU A 126 23.41 -6.31 -15.37
N HIS A 127 23.79 -5.08 -15.01
CA HIS A 127 22.89 -4.09 -14.44
C HIS A 127 21.55 -3.97 -15.22
N ASP A 128 21.64 -3.74 -16.53
CA ASP A 128 20.45 -3.58 -17.38
C ASP A 128 19.64 -4.88 -17.51
N TRP A 129 20.32 -6.03 -17.48
CA TRP A 129 19.65 -7.33 -17.49
C TRP A 129 18.83 -7.55 -16.20
N THR A 130 19.38 -7.19 -15.04
CA THR A 130 18.66 -7.23 -13.75
C THR A 130 17.42 -6.35 -13.74
N LEU A 131 17.48 -5.18 -14.39
CA LEU A 131 16.33 -4.27 -14.47
C LEU A 131 15.15 -4.89 -15.25
N GLN A 132 15.45 -5.69 -16.27
CA GLN A 132 14.47 -6.39 -17.09
C GLN A 132 13.96 -7.69 -16.44
N ASN A 133 14.81 -8.37 -15.66
CA ASN A 133 14.57 -9.71 -15.09
C ASN A 133 14.59 -9.71 -13.55
N CYS A 134 13.91 -8.76 -12.93
CA CYS A 134 13.85 -8.63 -11.47
C CYS A 134 12.77 -9.49 -10.78
N LEU A 135 11.98 -10.27 -11.51
CA LEU A 135 10.91 -11.13 -10.96
C LEU A 135 11.36 -12.58 -10.78
#